data_AF-A0AAW8J6Q9-F1
#
_entry.id   AF-A0AAW8J6Q9-F1
#
_cell.length_a   1.000
_cell.length_b   1.000
_cell.length_c   1.000
_cell.angle_alpha   90.00
_cell.angle_beta   90.00
_cell.angle_gamma   90.00
#
_symmetry.space_group_name_H-M   'P 1'
#
loop_
_entity.id
_entity.type
_entity.pdbx_description
1 polymer ?
#
loop_
_entity_poly.entity_id
_entity_poly.type
_entity_poly.pdbx_seq_one_letter_code
_entity_poly.pdbx_strand_id
1 'polypeptide(L)'
;MLNSNNLEHLPQIADKIDRLIFQQSKEGEEIYPNVLVRDYAKNIVQYYLYKLKGSLDQSAVDAITQRITPPYNSKMPQRLPTISEIDEKYKPNDKDPNFKDYYYSANRILRSITTEYGRGTCGYGDFGRYTFQYKFHRWEKMVNVDLLSNYACELIFEKYGYDVEKHGKFDRNTGYTSRYENNVERIGKKYQWLALYEILAKVIDNYQYHSNYWNNEGELVWLKSINDFHIREIDPVFKVHVNQIEEKNEINIPKINFDDWDIEFELNGEKWLVLERNLDFTEPEKFGVHEEKNKKNLWLQIRSYFIPKSKFRIAFDWLQKQHFMGRWMPEANEFHDLLCKEYYWTDAYKEQVFENQWKKLERWGNNSPHNVYVMPTAERHSWESNGEENGYSFLAPCNLLIEKLLINYSHTLGYWNDANGNLIAFDPSVTNSTYSKNLLAIRKLDLIKFLEENNLKIFWTALGEKWYRGSSHGRDEIPNHRLEFSSLIEIYRGKLRGEPRTIIQDFS
;
A
#
# COMPACT_ATOMS: atom_id res chain seq x y z
N MET A 1 12.64 7.67 -12.96
CA MET A 1 12.27 9.01 -12.44
C MET A 1 12.21 9.02 -10.92
N LEU A 2 11.38 8.18 -10.27
CA LEU A 2 11.26 8.16 -8.79
C LEU A 2 12.55 7.80 -8.01
N ASN A 3 13.52 7.15 -8.68
CA ASN A 3 14.85 6.83 -8.13
C ASN A 3 15.97 7.77 -8.61
N SER A 4 15.66 8.85 -9.31
CA SER A 4 16.67 9.79 -9.82
C SER A 4 16.68 11.05 -8.98
N ASN A 5 17.85 11.47 -8.50
CA ASN A 5 18.04 12.80 -7.93
C ASN A 5 18.19 13.88 -9.02
N ASN A 6 18.49 13.48 -10.26
CA ASN A 6 18.47 14.38 -11.40
C ASN A 6 17.05 14.45 -11.99
N LEU A 7 16.42 15.61 -11.86
CA LEU A 7 15.08 15.90 -12.37
C LEU A 7 15.07 16.83 -13.60
N GLU A 8 16.23 17.11 -14.20
CA GLU A 8 16.38 18.05 -15.33
C GLU A 8 15.45 17.71 -16.51
N HIS A 9 15.32 16.42 -16.84
CA HIS A 9 14.47 15.95 -17.94
C HIS A 9 13.02 15.67 -17.53
N LEU A 10 12.66 15.78 -16.24
CA LEU A 10 11.30 15.48 -15.77
C LEU A 10 10.23 16.34 -16.47
N PRO A 11 10.42 17.67 -16.67
CA PRO A 11 9.45 18.49 -17.40
C PRO A 11 9.22 18.01 -18.84
N GLN A 12 10.29 17.67 -19.56
CA GLN A 12 10.23 17.22 -20.96
C GLN A 12 9.51 15.88 -21.09
N ILE A 13 9.75 14.96 -20.14
CA ILE A 13 9.09 13.65 -20.11
C ILE A 13 7.61 13.81 -19.78
N ALA A 14 7.28 14.58 -18.74
CA ALA A 14 5.89 14.79 -18.31
C ALA A 14 5.07 15.47 -19.41
N ASP A 15 5.60 16.52 -20.04
CA ASP A 15 4.94 17.21 -21.15
C ASP A 15 4.76 16.29 -22.36
N LYS A 16 5.76 15.46 -22.70
CA LYS A 16 5.61 14.48 -23.79
C LYS A 16 4.53 13.45 -23.50
N ILE A 17 4.43 12.95 -22.26
CA ILE A 17 3.39 11.99 -21.85
C ILE A 17 2.02 12.65 -21.87
N ASP A 18 1.89 13.84 -21.32
CA ASP A 18 0.64 14.61 -21.34
C ASP A 18 0.15 14.82 -22.77
N ARG A 19 1.04 15.27 -23.67
CA ARG A 19 0.72 15.47 -25.09
C ARG A 19 0.34 14.20 -25.83
N LEU A 20 0.98 13.06 -25.54
CA LEU A 20 0.74 11.80 -26.26
C LEU A 20 -0.45 11.01 -25.74
N ILE A 21 -0.79 11.15 -24.45
CA ILE A 21 -1.80 10.30 -23.80
C ILE A 21 -3.08 11.09 -23.48
N PHE A 22 -2.96 12.31 -22.96
CA PHE A 22 -4.11 13.03 -22.39
C PHE A 22 -4.57 14.22 -23.23
N GLN A 23 -3.72 14.78 -24.10
CA GLN A 23 -4.14 15.80 -25.06
C GLN A 23 -4.69 15.14 -26.32
N GLN A 24 -5.96 15.40 -26.61
CA GLN A 24 -6.59 14.96 -27.85
C GLN A 24 -6.12 15.84 -28.99
N SER A 25 -5.59 15.21 -30.04
CA SER A 25 -5.13 15.91 -31.24
C SER A 25 -6.27 16.21 -32.21
N LYS A 26 -7.36 15.44 -32.12
CA LYS A 26 -8.54 15.55 -32.98
C LYS A 26 -9.83 15.49 -32.17
N GLU A 27 -10.83 16.24 -32.61
CA GLU A 27 -12.17 16.18 -32.04
C GLU A 27 -12.75 14.76 -32.16
N GLY A 28 -13.20 14.19 -31.04
CA GLY A 28 -13.73 12.83 -30.97
C GLY A 28 -12.69 11.71 -30.79
N GLU A 29 -11.39 12.03 -30.71
CA GLU A 29 -10.34 11.06 -30.40
C GLU A 29 -10.45 10.56 -28.94
N GLU A 30 -10.63 9.26 -28.74
CA GLU A 30 -10.66 8.68 -27.40
C GLU A 30 -9.24 8.58 -26.82
N ILE A 31 -9.06 9.00 -25.57
CA ILE A 31 -7.87 8.65 -24.80
C ILE A 31 -7.78 7.12 -24.75
N TYR A 32 -6.62 6.55 -25.11
CA TYR A 32 -6.46 5.10 -25.25
C TYR A 32 -7.03 4.36 -24.02
N PRO A 33 -8.09 3.55 -24.17
CA PRO A 33 -8.79 2.94 -23.04
C PRO A 33 -8.00 1.75 -22.54
N ASN A 34 -6.93 2.02 -21.81
CA ASN A 34 -6.21 1.03 -21.03
C ASN A 34 -5.91 1.66 -19.68
N VAL A 35 -6.57 1.14 -18.65
CA VAL A 35 -6.55 1.70 -17.30
C VAL A 35 -5.14 1.79 -16.72
N LEU A 36 -4.27 0.79 -16.96
CA LEU A 36 -2.89 0.79 -16.45
C LEU A 36 -2.01 1.80 -17.18
N VAL A 37 -2.13 1.90 -18.51
CA VAL A 37 -1.37 2.90 -19.29
C VAL A 37 -1.71 4.32 -18.82
N ARG A 38 -3.00 4.61 -18.65
CA ARG A 38 -3.47 5.91 -18.16
C ARG A 38 -2.98 6.19 -16.75
N ASP A 39 -3.02 5.20 -15.88
CA ASP A 39 -2.59 5.34 -14.48
C ASP A 39 -1.08 5.60 -14.35
N TYR A 40 -0.23 4.81 -15.01
CA TYR A 40 1.21 5.07 -15.01
C TYR A 40 1.55 6.42 -15.64
N ALA A 41 0.88 6.80 -16.74
CA ALA A 41 1.05 8.10 -17.36
C ALA A 41 0.65 9.24 -16.43
N LYS A 42 -0.51 9.11 -15.76
CA LYS A 42 -1.02 10.07 -14.77
C LYS A 42 0.00 10.26 -13.65
N ASN A 43 0.50 9.19 -13.04
CA ASN A 43 1.43 9.27 -11.91
C ASN A 43 2.74 9.96 -12.29
N ILE A 44 3.24 9.77 -13.51
CA ILE A 44 4.43 10.48 -13.98
C ILE A 44 4.19 12.00 -14.07
N VAL A 45 3.06 12.41 -14.65
CA VAL A 45 2.71 13.84 -14.76
C VAL A 45 2.43 14.42 -13.36
N GLN A 46 1.75 13.69 -12.48
CA GLN A 46 1.53 14.12 -11.10
C GLN A 46 2.82 14.30 -10.31
N TYR A 47 3.80 13.41 -10.50
CA TYR A 47 5.10 13.55 -9.86
C TYR A 47 5.84 14.82 -10.31
N TYR A 48 5.74 15.16 -11.60
CA TYR A 48 6.23 16.43 -12.14
C TYR A 48 5.56 17.64 -11.46
N LEU A 49 4.22 17.65 -11.39
CA LEU A 49 3.47 18.72 -10.73
C LEU A 49 3.85 18.84 -9.25
N TYR A 50 4.02 17.72 -8.55
CA TYR A 50 4.43 17.69 -7.15
C TYR A 50 5.83 18.28 -6.94
N LYS A 51 6.82 17.86 -7.75
CA LYS A 51 8.21 18.30 -7.60
C LYS A 51 8.42 19.76 -7.98
N LEU A 52 7.61 20.31 -8.88
CA LEU A 52 7.75 21.69 -9.34
C LEU A 52 6.60 22.62 -8.90
N LYS A 53 5.80 22.21 -7.92
CA LYS A 53 4.67 23.00 -7.39
C LYS A 53 5.00 24.45 -7.03
N GLY A 54 6.23 24.75 -6.62
CA GLY A 54 6.68 26.10 -6.28
C GLY A 54 7.16 26.96 -7.46
N SER A 55 7.29 26.36 -8.66
CA SER A 55 7.84 27.00 -9.86
C SER A 55 6.83 27.05 -11.02
N LEU A 56 5.67 26.41 -10.87
CA LEU A 56 4.63 26.35 -11.90
C LEU A 56 3.51 27.35 -11.61
N ASP A 57 2.91 27.87 -12.67
CA ASP A 57 1.69 28.67 -12.57
C ASP A 57 0.51 27.80 -12.11
N GLN A 58 -0.24 28.26 -11.11
CA GLN A 58 -1.32 27.48 -10.50
C GLN A 58 -2.44 27.15 -11.50
N SER A 59 -2.77 28.08 -12.41
CA SER A 59 -3.82 27.81 -13.41
C SER A 59 -3.39 26.73 -14.39
N ALA A 60 -2.11 26.68 -14.75
CA ALA A 60 -1.55 25.59 -15.56
C ALA A 60 -1.57 24.25 -14.80
N VAL A 61 -1.22 24.26 -13.50
CA VAL A 61 -1.28 23.07 -12.64
C VAL A 61 -2.71 22.53 -12.57
N ASP A 62 -3.70 23.40 -12.35
CA ASP A 62 -5.10 23.00 -12.26
C ASP A 62 -5.61 22.43 -13.59
N ALA A 63 -5.26 23.07 -14.71
CA ALA A 63 -5.64 22.60 -16.05
C ALA A 63 -5.02 21.24 -16.40
N ILE A 64 -3.74 21.02 -16.07
CA ILE A 64 -3.08 19.71 -16.25
C ILE A 64 -3.74 18.68 -15.35
N THR A 65 -3.95 19.00 -14.06
CA THR A 65 -4.55 18.09 -13.07
C THR A 65 -5.94 17.64 -13.51
N GLN A 66 -6.79 18.56 -13.98
CA GLN A 66 -8.11 18.23 -14.51
C GLN A 66 -8.02 17.30 -15.72
N ARG A 67 -7.07 17.56 -16.63
CA ARG A 67 -6.91 16.78 -17.86
C ARG A 67 -6.42 15.34 -17.62
N ILE A 68 -5.57 15.13 -16.61
CA ILE A 68 -5.04 13.80 -16.25
C ILE A 68 -5.90 13.07 -15.21
N THR A 69 -7.10 13.58 -14.91
CA THR A 69 -8.00 12.98 -13.93
C THR A 69 -9.24 12.45 -14.64
N PRO A 70 -9.58 11.15 -14.49
CA PRO A 70 -10.84 10.62 -15.02
C PRO A 70 -12.07 11.34 -14.43
N PRO A 71 -13.22 11.35 -15.14
CA PRO A 71 -13.51 10.57 -16.35
C PRO A 71 -12.85 11.14 -17.62
N TYR A 72 -12.33 10.23 -18.46
CA TYR A 72 -11.89 10.53 -19.81
C TYR A 72 -13.03 10.29 -20.81
N ASN A 73 -12.78 10.45 -22.11
CA ASN A 73 -13.83 10.43 -23.15
C ASN A 73 -14.00 9.07 -23.85
N SER A 74 -13.55 7.95 -23.27
CA SER A 74 -13.73 6.65 -23.95
C SER A 74 -15.19 6.21 -23.89
N LYS A 75 -15.73 5.67 -24.99
CA LYS A 75 -17.17 5.38 -25.10
C LYS A 75 -17.48 3.92 -24.81
N MET A 76 -18.58 3.68 -24.11
CA MET A 76 -19.20 2.37 -24.03
C MET A 76 -19.95 2.03 -25.32
N PRO A 77 -20.03 0.74 -25.72
CA PRO A 77 -20.88 0.33 -26.83
C PRO A 77 -22.35 0.62 -26.50
N GLN A 78 -23.14 0.99 -27.52
CA GLN A 78 -24.57 1.27 -27.35
C GLN A 78 -25.35 0.05 -26.81
N ARG A 79 -24.90 -1.16 -27.15
CA ARG A 79 -25.47 -2.42 -26.69
C ARG A 79 -24.34 -3.39 -26.38
N LEU A 80 -24.42 -4.03 -25.21
CA LEU A 80 -23.53 -5.13 -24.85
C LEU A 80 -24.08 -6.46 -25.37
N PRO A 81 -23.22 -7.39 -25.83
CA PRO A 81 -23.65 -8.67 -26.37
C PRO A 81 -24.19 -9.61 -25.28
N THR A 82 -25.18 -10.41 -25.65
CA THR A 82 -25.73 -11.49 -24.83
C THR A 82 -24.87 -12.75 -24.91
N ILE A 83 -25.01 -13.66 -23.95
CA ILE A 83 -24.24 -14.91 -23.94
C ILE A 83 -24.54 -15.78 -25.17
N SER A 84 -25.79 -15.77 -25.66
CA SER A 84 -26.21 -16.50 -26.85
C SER A 84 -25.50 -16.00 -28.10
N GLU A 85 -25.36 -14.67 -28.27
CA GLU A 85 -24.64 -14.07 -29.40
C GLU A 85 -23.15 -14.41 -29.37
N ILE A 86 -22.54 -14.44 -28.18
CA ILE A 86 -21.14 -14.85 -28.01
C ILE A 86 -20.96 -16.33 -28.37
N ASP A 87 -21.86 -17.20 -27.90
CA ASP A 87 -21.80 -18.63 -28.20
C ASP A 87 -22.03 -18.93 -29.68
N GLU A 88 -22.96 -18.24 -30.34
CA GLU A 88 -23.21 -18.39 -31.76
C GLU A 88 -21.97 -18.03 -32.60
N LYS A 89 -21.27 -16.94 -32.23
CA LYS A 89 -20.10 -16.46 -32.98
C LYS A 89 -18.82 -17.26 -32.73
N TYR A 90 -18.52 -17.58 -31.47
CA TYR A 90 -17.17 -18.01 -31.09
C TYR A 90 -17.08 -19.42 -30.52
N LYS A 91 -18.21 -20.08 -30.24
CA LYS A 91 -18.17 -21.46 -29.75
C LYS A 91 -17.75 -22.38 -30.89
N PRO A 92 -16.70 -23.21 -30.69
CA PRO A 92 -16.26 -24.17 -31.69
C PRO A 92 -17.38 -25.16 -32.05
N ASN A 93 -17.59 -25.37 -33.35
CA ASN A 93 -18.52 -26.36 -33.87
C ASN A 93 -17.81 -27.71 -34.06
N ASP A 94 -17.92 -28.58 -33.06
CA ASP A 94 -17.33 -29.91 -33.07
C ASP A 94 -17.98 -30.90 -34.05
N LYS A 95 -19.05 -30.48 -34.73
CA LYS A 95 -19.69 -31.23 -35.83
C LYS A 95 -19.09 -30.91 -37.20
N ASP A 96 -18.18 -29.94 -37.30
CA ASP A 96 -17.49 -29.63 -38.56
C ASP A 96 -16.57 -30.80 -38.97
N PRO A 97 -16.68 -31.38 -40.18
CA PRO A 97 -15.77 -32.43 -40.65
C PRO A 97 -14.28 -32.02 -40.66
N ASN A 98 -13.99 -30.71 -40.75
CA ASN A 98 -12.63 -30.16 -40.69
C ASN A 98 -12.26 -29.70 -39.27
N PHE A 99 -13.02 -30.11 -38.25
CA PHE A 99 -12.76 -29.75 -36.87
C PHE A 99 -11.39 -30.24 -36.43
N LYS A 100 -10.61 -29.31 -35.86
CA LYS A 100 -9.32 -29.63 -35.27
C LYS A 100 -9.43 -29.47 -33.77
N ASP A 101 -8.92 -30.43 -33.01
CA ASP A 101 -8.95 -30.45 -31.55
C ASP A 101 -8.55 -29.13 -30.87
N TYR A 102 -7.60 -28.40 -31.44
CA TYR A 102 -7.13 -27.12 -30.89
C TYR A 102 -8.14 -25.96 -31.05
N TYR A 103 -9.23 -26.14 -31.79
CA TYR A 103 -10.33 -25.19 -31.83
C TYR A 103 -11.05 -25.06 -30.47
N TYR A 104 -11.00 -26.11 -29.64
CA TYR A 104 -11.48 -26.03 -28.25
C TYR A 104 -10.74 -25.01 -27.38
N SER A 105 -9.61 -24.45 -27.82
CA SER A 105 -8.96 -23.34 -27.11
C SER A 105 -9.81 -22.08 -27.06
N ALA A 106 -10.71 -21.85 -28.03
CA ALA A 106 -11.71 -20.79 -27.94
C ALA A 106 -12.65 -20.98 -26.74
N ASN A 107 -13.11 -22.22 -26.49
CA ASN A 107 -13.93 -22.55 -25.31
C ASN A 107 -13.20 -22.28 -23.99
N ARG A 108 -11.87 -22.42 -23.94
CA ARG A 108 -11.10 -22.07 -22.73
C ARG A 108 -11.23 -20.59 -22.41
N ILE A 109 -11.21 -19.70 -23.40
CA ILE A 109 -11.42 -18.26 -23.20
C ILE A 109 -12.85 -18.00 -22.72
N LEU A 110 -13.84 -18.51 -23.45
CA LEU A 110 -15.26 -18.30 -23.17
C LEU A 110 -15.64 -18.73 -21.75
N ARG A 111 -15.18 -19.91 -21.31
CA ARG A 111 -15.40 -20.41 -19.95
C ARG A 111 -14.60 -19.63 -18.91
N SER A 112 -13.33 -19.33 -19.21
CA SER A 112 -12.45 -18.67 -18.26
C SER A 112 -12.91 -17.27 -17.88
N ILE A 113 -13.51 -16.49 -18.79
CA ILE A 113 -13.99 -15.14 -18.51
C ILE A 113 -15.42 -15.09 -17.95
N THR A 114 -16.12 -16.23 -17.92
CA THR A 114 -17.49 -16.30 -17.40
C THR A 114 -17.52 -15.94 -15.90
N THR A 115 -18.34 -14.95 -15.56
CA THR A 115 -18.64 -14.45 -14.21
C THR A 115 -19.54 -15.43 -13.44
N GLU A 116 -19.79 -15.18 -12.14
CA GLU A 116 -20.56 -16.07 -11.25
C GLU A 116 -21.86 -16.61 -11.85
N TYR A 117 -22.62 -15.74 -12.54
CA TYR A 117 -23.95 -16.02 -13.06
C TYR A 117 -24.03 -16.00 -14.60
N GLY A 118 -22.95 -15.65 -15.30
CA GLY A 118 -22.97 -15.43 -16.75
C GLY A 118 -23.37 -16.66 -17.58
N ARG A 119 -23.19 -17.87 -17.05
CA ARG A 119 -23.65 -19.14 -17.65
C ARG A 119 -24.45 -20.01 -16.67
N GLY A 120 -25.17 -19.38 -15.75
CA GLY A 120 -25.88 -20.04 -14.67
C GLY A 120 -25.00 -20.29 -13.44
N THR A 121 -25.64 -20.68 -12.33
CA THR A 121 -25.00 -20.84 -11.01
C THR A 121 -23.85 -21.85 -11.06
N CYS A 122 -22.69 -21.47 -10.50
CA CYS A 122 -21.46 -22.26 -10.47
C CYS A 122 -20.85 -22.58 -11.85
N GLY A 123 -21.27 -21.89 -12.92
CA GLY A 123 -20.75 -22.06 -14.28
C GLY A 123 -19.53 -21.19 -14.63
N TYR A 124 -18.95 -20.50 -13.64
CA TYR A 124 -17.93 -19.48 -13.81
C TYR A 124 -16.52 -20.04 -14.04
N GLY A 125 -15.64 -19.21 -14.58
CA GLY A 125 -14.20 -19.44 -14.60
C GLY A 125 -13.50 -18.61 -13.52
N ASP A 126 -12.38 -19.09 -12.98
CA ASP A 126 -11.64 -18.39 -11.91
C ASP A 126 -11.27 -16.96 -12.29
N PHE A 127 -10.78 -16.76 -13.52
CA PHE A 127 -10.50 -15.42 -14.03
C PHE A 127 -11.78 -14.57 -14.10
N GLY A 128 -12.89 -15.11 -14.59
CA GLY A 128 -14.17 -14.41 -14.69
C GLY A 128 -14.71 -13.97 -13.33
N ARG A 129 -14.76 -14.87 -12.34
CA ARG A 129 -15.31 -14.58 -11.00
C ARG A 129 -14.34 -13.79 -10.12
N TYR A 130 -13.12 -14.28 -9.93
CA TYR A 130 -12.20 -13.75 -8.91
C TYR A 130 -11.29 -12.64 -9.45
N THR A 131 -11.17 -12.48 -10.77
CA THR A 131 -10.38 -11.40 -11.38
C THR A 131 -11.29 -10.38 -12.04
N PHE A 132 -11.95 -10.73 -13.15
CA PHE A 132 -12.74 -9.82 -13.97
C PHE A 132 -13.89 -9.21 -13.18
N GLN A 133 -14.80 -10.02 -12.65
CA GLN A 133 -15.98 -9.55 -11.90
C GLN A 133 -15.59 -8.72 -10.67
N TYR A 134 -14.59 -9.18 -9.92
CA TYR A 134 -14.10 -8.49 -8.73
C TYR A 134 -13.63 -7.06 -9.03
N LYS A 135 -13.03 -6.77 -10.20
CA LYS A 135 -12.61 -5.40 -10.57
C LYS A 135 -13.78 -4.44 -10.82
N PHE A 136 -15.02 -4.92 -10.88
CA PHE A 136 -16.21 -4.09 -11.08
C PHE A 136 -17.09 -3.99 -9.82
N HIS A 137 -16.62 -4.45 -8.65
CA HIS A 137 -17.43 -4.49 -7.42
C HIS A 137 -18.03 -3.14 -7.02
N ARG A 138 -17.32 -2.02 -7.25
CA ARG A 138 -17.84 -0.67 -6.96
C ARG A 138 -19.06 -0.28 -7.81
N TRP A 139 -19.21 -0.87 -8.99
CA TRP A 139 -20.30 -0.56 -9.92
C TRP A 139 -21.32 -1.69 -10.04
N GLU A 140 -21.40 -2.61 -9.07
CA GLU A 140 -22.29 -3.78 -9.16
C GLU A 140 -23.77 -3.43 -9.40
N LYS A 141 -24.20 -2.23 -8.97
CA LYS A 141 -25.56 -1.71 -9.19
C LYS A 141 -25.72 -0.91 -10.48
N MET A 142 -24.62 -0.49 -11.10
CA MET A 142 -24.62 0.45 -12.23
C MET A 142 -24.36 -0.24 -13.56
N VAL A 143 -23.62 -1.35 -13.54
CA VAL A 143 -23.26 -2.11 -14.74
C VAL A 143 -23.59 -3.58 -14.58
N ASN A 144 -24.03 -4.20 -15.67
CA ASN A 144 -24.20 -5.65 -15.73
C ASN A 144 -22.85 -6.30 -16.09
N VAL A 145 -22.17 -6.85 -15.09
CA VAL A 145 -20.83 -7.45 -15.25
C VAL A 145 -20.81 -8.69 -16.15
N ASP A 146 -21.92 -9.42 -16.24
CA ASP A 146 -22.04 -10.58 -17.14
C ASP A 146 -22.01 -10.11 -18.59
N LEU A 147 -22.75 -9.04 -18.91
CA LEU A 147 -22.72 -8.40 -20.23
C LEU A 147 -21.35 -7.77 -20.54
N LEU A 148 -20.65 -7.23 -19.54
CA LEU A 148 -19.26 -6.78 -19.71
C LEU A 148 -18.32 -7.95 -20.04
N SER A 149 -18.49 -9.11 -19.39
CA SER A 149 -17.68 -10.31 -19.69
C SER A 149 -17.92 -10.84 -21.10
N ASN A 150 -19.16 -10.71 -21.61
CA ASN A 150 -19.48 -11.02 -23.00
C ASN A 150 -18.83 -10.04 -23.97
N TYR A 151 -18.89 -8.74 -23.67
CA TYR A 151 -18.21 -7.72 -24.46
C TYR A 151 -16.68 -7.93 -24.49
N ALA A 152 -16.10 -8.39 -23.38
CA ALA A 152 -14.71 -8.77 -23.32
C ALA A 152 -14.36 -9.89 -24.32
N CYS A 153 -15.27 -10.86 -24.55
CA CYS A 153 -15.08 -11.87 -25.60
C CYS A 153 -15.01 -11.23 -26.99
N GLU A 154 -15.91 -10.30 -27.32
CA GLU A 154 -15.85 -9.58 -28.61
C GLU A 154 -14.54 -8.80 -28.76
N LEU A 155 -14.07 -8.11 -27.72
CA LEU A 155 -12.77 -7.44 -27.76
C LEU A 155 -11.62 -8.42 -28.03
N ILE A 156 -11.63 -9.59 -27.37
CA ILE A 156 -10.57 -10.60 -27.52
C ILE A 156 -10.49 -11.13 -28.95
N PHE A 157 -11.62 -11.51 -29.54
CA PHE A 157 -11.64 -12.13 -30.87
C PHE A 157 -11.58 -11.09 -32.00
N GLU A 158 -12.30 -9.97 -31.89
CA GLU A 158 -12.46 -9.02 -32.99
C GLU A 158 -11.42 -7.90 -32.97
N LYS A 159 -11.20 -7.28 -31.80
CA LYS A 159 -10.30 -6.10 -31.70
C LYS A 159 -8.85 -6.52 -31.54
N TYR A 160 -8.58 -7.42 -30.59
CA TYR A 160 -7.23 -7.84 -30.28
C TYR A 160 -6.74 -9.00 -31.14
N GLY A 161 -7.67 -9.69 -31.83
CA GLY A 161 -7.34 -10.66 -32.87
C GLY A 161 -6.81 -11.98 -32.31
N TYR A 162 -7.36 -12.48 -31.20
CA TYR A 162 -7.10 -13.87 -30.82
C TYR A 162 -7.58 -14.79 -31.94
N ASP A 163 -6.61 -15.43 -32.59
CA ASP A 163 -6.82 -16.34 -33.71
C ASP A 163 -6.55 -17.78 -33.28
N VAL A 164 -7.56 -18.65 -33.39
CA VAL A 164 -7.45 -20.04 -32.94
C VAL A 164 -6.51 -20.87 -33.80
N GLU A 165 -6.31 -20.51 -35.07
CA GLU A 165 -5.36 -21.17 -35.96
C GLU A 165 -3.91 -20.85 -35.56
N LYS A 166 -3.66 -19.63 -35.07
CA LYS A 166 -2.34 -19.20 -34.60
C LYS A 166 -2.04 -19.64 -33.18
N HIS A 167 -2.98 -19.44 -32.27
CA HIS A 167 -2.75 -19.58 -30.83
C HIS A 167 -3.27 -20.89 -30.25
N GLY A 168 -4.26 -21.53 -30.91
CA GLY A 168 -5.03 -22.62 -30.32
C GLY A 168 -4.18 -23.83 -29.91
N LYS A 169 -3.16 -24.18 -30.69
CA LYS A 169 -2.26 -25.30 -30.36
C LYS A 169 -1.48 -25.04 -29.07
N PHE A 170 -0.93 -23.83 -28.91
CA PHE A 170 -0.22 -23.43 -27.70
C PHE A 170 -1.18 -23.38 -26.50
N ASP A 171 -2.32 -22.71 -26.64
CA ASP A 171 -3.32 -22.61 -25.57
C ASP A 171 -3.88 -23.98 -25.17
N ARG A 172 -3.96 -24.95 -26.07
CA ARG A 172 -4.40 -26.32 -25.74
C ARG A 172 -3.32 -27.08 -24.95
N ASN A 173 -2.07 -26.97 -25.38
CA ASN A 173 -0.96 -27.72 -24.82
C ASN A 173 -0.38 -27.08 -23.55
N THR A 174 -0.80 -25.86 -23.20
CA THR A 174 -0.49 -25.24 -21.91
C THR A 174 -1.31 -25.93 -20.82
N GLY A 175 -0.71 -26.96 -20.21
CA GLY A 175 -1.27 -27.76 -19.13
C GLY A 175 -1.38 -26.98 -17.82
N TYR A 176 -2.24 -27.45 -16.93
CA TYR A 176 -2.31 -26.98 -15.55
C TYR A 176 -1.20 -27.67 -14.75
N THR A 177 -0.10 -26.97 -14.46
CA THR A 177 1.04 -27.53 -13.70
C THR A 177 0.73 -27.55 -12.21
N SER A 178 0.43 -26.40 -11.60
CA SER A 178 -0.10 -26.29 -10.23
C SER A 178 -0.57 -24.85 -9.94
N ARG A 179 -1.30 -24.62 -8.83
CA ARG A 179 -1.65 -23.25 -8.38
C ARG A 179 -0.45 -22.41 -7.92
N TYR A 180 0.68 -23.06 -7.66
CA TYR A 180 1.88 -22.45 -7.07
C TYR A 180 3.00 -22.22 -8.10
N GLU A 181 2.96 -22.90 -9.26
CA GLU A 181 4.02 -22.87 -10.29
C GLU A 181 3.44 -22.57 -11.68
N ASN A 182 2.91 -21.35 -11.87
CA ASN A 182 2.37 -20.88 -13.15
C ASN A 182 3.43 -20.14 -14.00
N ASN A 183 4.53 -20.83 -14.33
CA ASN A 183 5.61 -20.24 -15.12
C ASN A 183 5.23 -19.98 -16.58
N VAL A 184 4.22 -20.69 -17.10
CA VAL A 184 3.75 -20.57 -18.49
C VAL A 184 2.23 -20.45 -18.50
N GLU A 185 1.73 -19.28 -18.88
CA GLU A 185 0.31 -18.99 -19.03
C GLU A 185 -0.13 -18.99 -20.49
N ARG A 186 -1.39 -19.37 -20.72
CA ARG A 186 -1.99 -19.41 -22.05
C ARG A 186 -2.07 -18.01 -22.68
N ILE A 187 -1.86 -17.91 -23.99
CA ILE A 187 -1.92 -16.64 -24.72
C ILE A 187 -3.29 -15.99 -24.57
N GLY A 188 -4.37 -16.78 -24.61
CA GLY A 188 -5.73 -16.26 -24.43
C GLY A 188 -5.97 -15.57 -23.08
N LYS A 189 -5.21 -15.88 -22.02
CA LYS A 189 -5.31 -15.17 -20.73
C LYS A 189 -4.70 -13.77 -20.79
N LYS A 190 -3.66 -13.57 -21.61
CA LYS A 190 -3.10 -12.22 -21.89
C LYS A 190 -4.12 -11.33 -22.57
N TYR A 191 -4.86 -11.89 -23.54
CA TYR A 191 -5.96 -11.17 -24.21
C TYR A 191 -7.11 -10.83 -23.25
N GLN A 192 -7.43 -11.72 -22.30
CA GLN A 192 -8.43 -11.42 -21.27
C GLN A 192 -8.02 -10.24 -20.38
N TRP A 193 -6.73 -10.13 -20.01
CA TRP A 193 -6.22 -8.97 -19.30
C TRP A 193 -6.34 -7.68 -20.12
N LEU A 194 -6.01 -7.71 -21.41
CA LEU A 194 -6.18 -6.54 -22.29
C LEU A 194 -7.65 -6.09 -22.34
N ALA A 195 -8.58 -7.03 -22.49
CA ALA A 195 -10.01 -6.73 -22.48
C ALA A 195 -10.49 -6.18 -21.14
N LEU A 196 -10.02 -6.76 -20.01
CA LEU A 196 -10.32 -6.23 -18.68
C LEU A 196 -9.84 -4.79 -18.51
N TYR A 197 -8.59 -4.48 -18.88
CA TYR A 197 -8.04 -3.14 -18.74
C TYR A 197 -8.76 -2.09 -19.59
N GLU A 198 -9.26 -2.49 -20.75
CA GLU A 198 -10.06 -1.61 -21.60
C GLU A 198 -11.47 -1.38 -21.07
N ILE A 199 -12.15 -2.45 -20.67
CA ILE A 199 -13.51 -2.32 -20.14
C ILE A 199 -13.51 -1.55 -18.83
N LEU A 200 -12.53 -1.78 -17.95
CA LEU A 200 -12.40 -1.03 -16.71
C LEU A 200 -12.19 0.47 -16.98
N ALA A 201 -11.32 0.81 -17.95
CA ALA A 201 -11.13 2.19 -18.37
C ALA A 201 -12.43 2.84 -18.89
N LYS A 202 -13.21 2.11 -19.69
CA LYS A 202 -14.51 2.59 -20.18
C LYS A 202 -15.55 2.72 -19.08
N VAL A 203 -15.58 1.81 -18.11
CA VAL A 203 -16.51 1.91 -16.97
C VAL A 203 -16.17 3.13 -16.10
N ILE A 204 -14.89 3.36 -15.80
CA ILE A 204 -14.41 4.54 -15.06
C ILE A 204 -14.83 5.86 -15.72
N ASP A 205 -14.79 5.90 -17.06
CA ASP A 205 -15.12 7.09 -17.85
C ASP A 205 -16.63 7.37 -17.95
N ASN A 206 -17.49 6.35 -17.80
CA ASN A 206 -18.91 6.46 -18.13
C ASN A 206 -19.85 6.30 -16.93
N TYR A 207 -19.39 5.77 -15.80
CA TYR A 207 -20.25 5.49 -14.65
C TYR A 207 -19.66 6.00 -13.34
N GLN A 208 -20.46 6.76 -12.62
CA GLN A 208 -20.22 7.05 -11.20
C GLN A 208 -20.56 5.83 -10.34
N TYR A 209 -20.09 5.83 -9.10
CA TYR A 209 -20.44 4.84 -8.07
C TYR A 209 -20.71 5.52 -6.73
N HIS A 210 -21.37 4.82 -5.81
CA HIS A 210 -21.64 5.33 -4.46
C HIS A 210 -20.35 5.50 -3.66
N SER A 211 -20.15 6.67 -3.03
CA SER A 211 -18.96 6.95 -2.22
C SER A 211 -18.75 5.94 -1.09
N ASN A 212 -19.83 5.37 -0.53
CA ASN A 212 -19.75 4.19 0.32
C ASN A 212 -20.22 2.94 -0.44
N TYR A 213 -19.27 2.18 -0.99
CA TYR A 213 -19.57 0.96 -1.74
C TYR A 213 -20.02 -0.21 -0.85
N TRP A 214 -19.69 -0.22 0.45
CA TRP A 214 -20.00 -1.34 1.34
C TRP A 214 -21.51 -1.52 1.55
N ASN A 215 -22.24 -0.42 1.60
CA ASN A 215 -23.69 -0.41 1.75
C ASN A 215 -24.42 0.21 0.56
N ASN A 216 -23.69 0.62 -0.50
CA ASN A 216 -24.23 1.33 -1.66
C ASN A 216 -24.99 2.62 -1.29
N GLU A 217 -24.49 3.35 -0.30
CA GLU A 217 -25.05 4.63 0.14
C GLU A 217 -24.07 5.78 -0.13
N GLY A 218 -24.56 7.01 0.04
CA GLY A 218 -23.77 8.22 -0.21
C GLY A 218 -23.88 8.74 -1.64
N GLU A 219 -23.20 9.85 -1.88
CA GLU A 219 -23.21 10.54 -3.17
C GLU A 219 -22.52 9.73 -4.28
N LEU A 220 -22.97 9.95 -5.51
CA LEU A 220 -22.33 9.37 -6.68
C LEU A 220 -21.06 10.14 -7.01
N VAL A 221 -19.93 9.44 -7.02
CA VAL A 221 -18.60 10.02 -7.27
C VAL A 221 -17.94 9.37 -8.48
N TRP A 222 -17.06 10.13 -9.12
CA TRP A 222 -16.16 9.62 -10.15
C TRP A 222 -14.93 9.00 -9.51
N LEU A 223 -14.47 7.88 -10.05
CA LEU A 223 -13.22 7.27 -9.61
C LEU A 223 -12.05 8.18 -9.98
N LYS A 224 -11.16 8.47 -9.04
CA LYS A 224 -9.95 9.29 -9.27
C LYS A 224 -8.66 8.48 -9.26
N SER A 225 -8.65 7.33 -8.58
CA SER A 225 -7.50 6.44 -8.41
C SER A 225 -7.92 4.98 -8.52
N ILE A 226 -7.03 4.13 -9.02
CA ILE A 226 -7.25 2.70 -9.24
C ILE A 226 -6.50 1.80 -8.26
N ASN A 227 -5.88 2.39 -7.22
CA ASN A 227 -4.89 1.69 -6.40
C ASN A 227 -5.51 0.54 -5.58
N ASP A 228 -6.71 0.73 -5.06
CA ASP A 228 -7.46 -0.28 -4.32
C ASP A 228 -8.01 -1.42 -5.20
N PHE A 229 -7.88 -1.31 -6.52
CA PHE A 229 -8.28 -2.39 -7.42
C PHE A 229 -7.22 -3.48 -7.52
N HIS A 230 -6.04 -3.33 -6.92
CA HIS A 230 -4.92 -4.30 -6.98
C HIS A 230 -4.66 -4.80 -8.42
N ILE A 231 -4.62 -3.88 -9.40
CA ILE A 231 -4.33 -4.21 -10.81
C ILE A 231 -2.86 -3.97 -11.19
N ARG A 232 -2.10 -3.30 -10.32
CA ARG A 232 -0.66 -3.13 -10.47
C ARG A 232 0.05 -4.36 -9.88
N GLU A 233 0.66 -5.17 -10.72
CA GLU A 233 1.37 -6.38 -10.29
C GLU A 233 2.88 -6.17 -10.09
N ILE A 234 3.42 -5.03 -10.54
CA ILE A 234 4.84 -4.72 -10.49
C ILE A 234 5.05 -3.31 -9.94
N ASP A 235 5.88 -3.22 -8.90
CA ASP A 235 6.51 -1.98 -8.49
C ASP A 235 7.84 -1.79 -9.26
N PRO A 236 7.90 -0.80 -10.19
CA PRO A 236 9.11 -0.54 -10.98
C PRO A 236 10.24 0.11 -10.17
N VAL A 237 9.96 0.62 -8.96
CA VAL A 237 10.93 1.25 -8.06
C VAL A 237 11.65 0.19 -7.23
N PHE A 238 10.89 -0.79 -6.73
CA PHE A 238 11.39 -1.83 -5.83
C PHE A 238 12.33 -2.83 -6.53
N LYS A 239 11.95 -3.34 -7.71
CA LYS A 239 12.74 -4.39 -8.41
C LYS A 239 14.14 -3.94 -8.85
N VAL A 240 14.37 -2.64 -9.01
CA VAL A 240 15.70 -2.12 -9.43
C VAL A 240 16.77 -2.33 -8.34
N HIS A 241 16.37 -2.56 -7.08
CA HIS A 241 17.28 -2.58 -5.93
C HIS A 241 17.57 -3.98 -5.36
N VAL A 242 17.09 -5.06 -6.01
CA VAL A 242 17.42 -6.46 -5.66
C VAL A 242 18.63 -6.98 -6.45
N ASN A 243 19.50 -6.08 -6.94
CA ASN A 243 20.85 -6.46 -7.35
C ASN A 243 21.79 -6.31 -6.15
N GLN A 244 22.08 -7.45 -5.52
CA GLN A 244 22.77 -7.64 -4.23
C GLN A 244 24.24 -7.18 -4.13
N ILE A 245 24.70 -6.19 -4.90
CA ILE A 245 26.14 -5.81 -4.91
C ILE A 245 26.41 -4.37 -4.44
N GLU A 246 25.39 -3.54 -4.21
CA GLU A 246 25.66 -2.20 -3.67
C GLU A 246 25.97 -2.26 -2.18
N GLU A 247 27.14 -1.71 -1.83
CA GLU A 247 27.75 -1.62 -0.51
C GLU A 247 26.70 -1.49 0.58
N LYS A 248 26.57 -2.52 1.41
CA LYS A 248 25.92 -2.38 2.71
C LYS A 248 26.71 -1.35 3.50
N ASN A 249 26.33 -0.08 3.38
CA ASN A 249 26.58 0.90 4.43
C ASN A 249 25.79 0.38 5.64
N GLU A 250 26.37 -0.57 6.37
CA GLU A 250 25.79 -1.14 7.57
C GLU A 250 25.70 -0.02 8.60
N ILE A 251 24.55 0.65 8.63
CA ILE A 251 24.20 1.52 9.74
C ILE A 251 24.10 0.61 10.96
N ASN A 252 25.14 0.65 11.78
CA ASN A 252 25.25 -0.20 12.95
C ASN A 252 24.40 0.39 14.08
N ILE A 253 23.11 0.09 14.04
CA ILE A 253 22.17 0.52 15.08
C ILE A 253 22.51 -0.21 16.38
N PRO A 254 22.61 0.49 17.52
CA PRO A 254 22.84 -0.15 18.80
C PRO A 254 21.83 -1.28 19.07
N LYS A 255 22.31 -2.44 19.51
CA LYS A 255 21.45 -3.56 19.94
C LYS A 255 20.69 -3.16 21.20
N ILE A 256 19.38 -3.42 21.23
CA ILE A 256 18.57 -3.24 22.45
C ILE A 256 19.04 -4.22 23.53
N ASN A 257 19.03 -3.74 24.77
CA ASN A 257 19.15 -4.56 25.96
C ASN A 257 17.75 -4.95 26.49
N PHE A 258 17.56 -6.15 27.03
CA PHE A 258 16.28 -6.59 27.61
C PHE A 258 15.75 -5.70 28.74
N ASP A 259 16.66 -4.95 29.36
CA ASP A 259 16.37 -4.13 30.53
C ASP A 259 16.24 -2.64 30.18
N ASP A 260 16.50 -2.25 28.92
CA ASP A 260 16.41 -0.85 28.48
C ASP A 260 15.87 -0.71 27.05
N TRP A 261 15.03 0.29 26.84
CA TRP A 261 14.27 0.50 25.60
C TRP A 261 14.51 1.91 25.08
N ASP A 262 15.79 2.14 24.73
CA ASP A 262 16.35 3.42 24.29
C ASP A 262 15.53 4.06 23.16
N ILE A 263 15.02 5.26 23.45
CA ILE A 263 14.37 6.15 22.47
C ILE A 263 15.40 7.08 21.83
N GLU A 264 16.52 7.34 22.49
CA GLU A 264 17.63 8.17 21.98
C GLU A 264 18.87 7.30 21.82
N PHE A 265 19.53 7.42 20.67
CA PHE A 265 20.82 6.79 20.43
C PHE A 265 21.74 7.69 19.62
N GLU A 266 23.04 7.37 19.61
CA GLU A 266 24.04 8.08 18.80
C GLU A 266 24.43 7.24 17.58
N LEU A 267 24.50 7.89 16.42
CA LEU A 267 24.96 7.29 15.17
C LEU A 267 25.81 8.32 14.44
N ASN A 268 27.05 7.96 14.12
CA ASN A 268 28.02 8.82 13.42
C ASN A 268 28.23 10.19 14.10
N GLY A 269 28.20 10.25 15.42
CA GLY A 269 28.37 11.49 16.19
C GLY A 269 27.11 12.39 16.24
N GLU A 270 26.00 11.96 15.64
CA GLU A 270 24.72 12.65 15.70
C GLU A 270 23.75 11.91 16.62
N LYS A 271 22.86 12.66 17.27
CA LYS A 271 21.79 12.11 18.11
C LYS A 271 20.54 11.84 17.30
N TRP A 272 19.95 10.68 17.51
CA TRP A 272 18.74 10.20 16.84
C TRP A 272 17.66 9.89 17.85
N LEU A 273 16.40 10.09 17.45
CA LEU A 273 15.23 9.75 18.24
C LEU A 273 14.39 8.72 17.48
N VAL A 274 13.98 7.67 18.18
CA VAL A 274 13.04 6.67 17.70
C VAL A 274 11.63 7.27 17.71
N LEU A 275 10.98 7.34 16.54
CA LEU A 275 9.60 7.81 16.40
C LEU A 275 8.59 6.68 16.63
N GLU A 276 8.88 5.50 16.09
CA GLU A 276 8.11 4.30 16.34
C GLU A 276 9.03 3.07 16.30
N ARG A 277 8.78 2.12 17.20
CA ARG A 277 9.44 0.83 17.22
C ARG A 277 8.46 -0.25 17.66
N ASN A 278 8.45 -1.37 16.94
CA ASN A 278 7.80 -2.60 17.40
C ASN A 278 8.87 -3.68 17.51
N LEU A 279 8.93 -4.38 18.64
CA LEU A 279 9.95 -5.38 18.91
C LEU A 279 9.28 -6.64 19.44
N ASP A 280 9.50 -7.74 18.74
CA ASP A 280 9.27 -9.10 19.21
C ASP A 280 10.64 -9.76 19.37
N PHE A 281 11.03 -10.01 20.61
CA PHE A 281 12.34 -10.56 20.93
C PHE A 281 12.19 -11.81 21.79
N THR A 282 12.81 -12.91 21.35
CA THR A 282 12.98 -14.13 22.13
C THR A 282 14.45 -14.28 22.48
N GLU A 283 14.74 -14.64 23.73
CA GLU A 283 16.09 -14.95 24.20
C GLU A 283 16.78 -15.95 23.25
N PRO A 284 17.94 -15.57 22.67
CA PRO A 284 18.65 -16.43 21.74
C PRO A 284 19.16 -17.68 22.45
N GLU A 285 19.19 -18.80 21.73
CA GLU A 285 19.72 -20.05 22.27
C GLU A 285 21.23 -19.94 22.50
N LYS A 286 21.70 -20.51 23.60
CA LYS A 286 23.14 -20.74 23.78
C LYS A 286 23.57 -21.85 22.82
N PHE A 287 24.72 -21.67 22.19
CA PHE A 287 25.28 -22.68 21.28
C PHE A 287 25.34 -24.06 21.94
N GLY A 288 24.74 -25.07 21.31
CA GLY A 288 24.69 -26.45 21.82
C GLY A 288 23.63 -26.72 22.91
N VAL A 289 22.78 -25.75 23.25
CA VAL A 289 21.71 -25.91 24.25
C VAL A 289 20.34 -25.60 23.62
N HIS A 290 19.57 -26.64 23.32
CA HIS A 290 18.16 -26.51 22.97
C HIS A 290 17.28 -26.62 24.22
N GLU A 291 17.17 -25.52 24.96
CA GLU A 291 16.24 -25.41 26.08
C GLU A 291 14.93 -24.79 25.58
N GLU A 292 13.92 -25.61 25.29
CA GLU A 292 12.59 -25.13 24.87
C GLU A 292 11.80 -24.51 26.04
N LYS A 293 12.18 -24.83 27.28
CA LYS A 293 11.52 -24.35 28.50
C LYS A 293 12.19 -23.07 28.99
N ASN A 294 11.41 -22.11 29.48
CA ASN A 294 11.89 -20.88 30.13
C ASN A 294 12.64 -19.87 29.25
N LYS A 295 12.42 -19.84 27.92
CA LYS A 295 12.94 -18.73 27.10
C LYS A 295 12.23 -17.43 27.44
N LYS A 296 12.98 -16.38 27.75
CA LYS A 296 12.40 -15.03 27.94
C LYS A 296 11.93 -14.48 26.60
N ASN A 297 10.71 -13.97 26.58
CA ASN A 297 10.18 -13.16 25.49
C ASN A 297 9.97 -11.74 25.99
N LEU A 298 10.17 -10.81 25.07
CA LEU A 298 9.88 -9.40 25.22
C LEU A 298 9.07 -8.98 23.99
N TRP A 299 7.85 -8.53 24.22
CA TRP A 299 7.12 -7.71 23.26
C TRP A 299 7.18 -6.27 23.73
N LEU A 300 7.56 -5.36 22.84
CA LEU A 300 7.69 -3.94 23.13
C LEU A 300 7.16 -3.13 21.96
N GLN A 301 6.43 -2.09 22.30
CA GLN A 301 5.98 -1.07 21.38
C GLN A 301 6.32 0.31 21.93
N ILE A 302 6.99 1.11 21.11
CA ILE A 302 7.28 2.52 21.34
C ILE A 302 6.60 3.29 20.22
N ARG A 303 5.80 4.30 20.56
CA ARG A 303 5.14 5.18 19.59
C ARG A 303 5.20 6.60 20.06
N SER A 304 5.40 7.52 19.13
CA SER A 304 5.43 8.94 19.42
C SER A 304 4.31 9.69 18.72
N TYR A 305 3.93 10.83 19.30
CA TYR A 305 2.76 11.59 18.90
C TYR A 305 3.05 13.08 18.91
N PHE A 306 2.67 13.77 17.83
CA PHE A 306 2.57 15.21 17.83
C PHE A 306 1.28 15.68 18.49
N ILE A 307 1.37 16.81 19.17
CA ILE A 307 0.24 17.48 19.82
C ILE A 307 0.49 19.00 19.85
N PRO A 308 -0.54 19.84 19.65
CA PRO A 308 -0.39 21.28 19.80
C PRO A 308 0.15 21.64 21.19
N LYS A 309 1.12 22.55 21.26
CA LYS A 309 1.77 22.96 22.52
C LYS A 309 0.76 23.43 23.57
N SER A 310 -0.34 24.05 23.13
CA SER A 310 -1.45 24.53 23.98
C SER A 310 -2.27 23.41 24.64
N LYS A 311 -2.28 22.21 24.07
CA LYS A 311 -3.03 21.04 24.58
C LYS A 311 -2.15 20.04 25.33
N PHE A 312 -0.83 20.14 25.16
CA PHE A 312 0.14 19.19 25.70
C PHE A 312 -0.05 18.88 27.18
N ARG A 313 -0.13 19.89 28.05
CA ARG A 313 -0.16 19.64 29.50
C ARG A 313 -1.42 18.91 29.97
N ILE A 314 -2.58 19.32 29.45
CA ILE A 314 -3.87 18.69 29.76
C ILE A 314 -3.86 17.22 29.33
N ALA A 315 -3.35 16.95 28.12
CA ALA A 315 -3.25 15.59 27.60
C ALA A 315 -2.25 14.75 28.41
N PHE A 316 -1.07 15.29 28.69
CA PHE A 316 0.01 14.59 29.38
C PHE A 316 -0.39 14.25 30.82
N ASP A 317 -1.00 15.17 31.57
CA ASP A 317 -1.48 14.93 32.94
C ASP A 317 -2.58 13.85 33.00
N TRP A 318 -3.39 13.76 31.95
CA TRP A 318 -4.37 12.69 31.83
C TRP A 318 -3.74 11.35 31.45
N LEU A 319 -2.85 11.34 30.46
CA LEU A 319 -2.12 10.14 30.00
C LEU A 319 -1.28 9.54 31.12
N GLN A 320 -0.71 10.38 31.99
CA GLN A 320 -0.02 9.96 33.21
C GLN A 320 -0.92 9.16 34.16
N LYS A 321 -2.24 9.11 33.99
CA LYS A 321 -3.14 8.27 34.82
C LYS A 321 -3.57 6.99 34.12
N GLN A 322 -3.16 6.80 32.86
CA GLN A 322 -3.58 5.67 32.04
C GLN A 322 -2.58 4.52 32.07
N HIS A 323 -3.05 3.36 31.60
CA HIS A 323 -2.25 2.20 31.25
C HIS A 323 -2.43 1.95 29.75
N PHE A 324 -1.35 1.80 28.98
CA PHE A 324 -1.42 1.77 27.52
C PHE A 324 -1.71 0.39 26.92
N MET A 325 -1.71 -0.67 27.74
CA MET A 325 -2.01 -2.02 27.28
C MET A 325 -3.39 -2.11 26.62
N GLY A 326 -3.51 -2.97 25.61
CA GLY A 326 -4.70 -3.14 24.79
C GLY A 326 -4.77 -2.24 23.55
N ARG A 327 -3.65 -1.58 23.18
CA ARG A 327 -3.49 -0.82 21.91
C ARG A 327 -4.61 0.20 21.66
N TRP A 328 -5.12 0.85 22.71
CA TRP A 328 -6.21 1.82 22.60
C TRP A 328 -5.75 3.22 22.15
N MET A 329 -4.46 3.53 22.28
CA MET A 329 -3.89 4.78 21.77
C MET A 329 -3.93 4.78 20.22
N PRO A 330 -4.13 5.95 19.58
CA PRO A 330 -4.19 6.02 18.13
C PRO A 330 -2.94 5.42 17.45
N GLU A 331 -3.12 4.58 16.43
CA GLU A 331 -2.00 3.95 15.72
C GLU A 331 -1.65 4.67 14.43
N ALA A 332 -0.45 4.42 13.88
CA ALA A 332 -0.04 4.89 12.57
C ALA A 332 -1.06 4.50 11.47
N ASN A 333 -1.19 5.31 10.42
CA ASN A 333 -1.95 4.91 9.25
C ASN A 333 -1.18 3.81 8.50
N GLU A 334 -1.87 2.75 8.10
CA GLU A 334 -1.29 1.65 7.34
C GLU A 334 -1.78 1.70 5.90
N PHE A 335 -0.84 1.56 4.97
CA PHE A 335 -1.10 1.61 3.54
C PHE A 335 -0.57 0.34 2.89
N HIS A 336 -1.43 -0.39 2.19
CA HIS A 336 -1.12 -1.67 1.55
C HIS A 336 -1.11 -1.62 0.02
N ASP A 337 -1.73 -0.58 -0.56
CA ASP A 337 -2.11 -0.57 -1.99
C ASP A 337 -1.39 0.49 -2.83
N LEU A 338 -0.44 1.21 -2.23
CA LEU A 338 0.35 2.22 -2.92
C LEU A 338 1.73 1.66 -3.27
N LEU A 339 2.21 1.99 -4.48
CA LEU A 339 3.57 1.65 -4.85
C LEU A 339 4.59 2.46 -4.05
N CYS A 340 5.79 1.92 -3.97
CA CYS A 340 6.89 2.53 -3.27
C CYS A 340 7.16 3.92 -3.85
N LYS A 341 7.38 4.88 -2.95
CA LYS A 341 7.60 6.30 -3.27
C LYS A 341 6.41 7.03 -3.91
N GLU A 342 5.21 6.45 -3.95
CA GLU A 342 3.97 7.17 -4.32
C GLU A 342 3.26 7.84 -3.14
N TYR A 343 3.66 7.52 -1.91
CA TYR A 343 3.16 8.16 -0.70
C TYR A 343 3.47 9.67 -0.71
N TYR A 344 2.64 10.45 0.00
CA TYR A 344 2.73 11.91 0.18
C TYR A 344 2.22 12.77 -0.98
N TRP A 345 2.34 12.34 -2.24
CA TRP A 345 2.06 13.23 -3.38
C TRP A 345 0.94 12.78 -4.31
N THR A 346 0.66 11.47 -4.42
CA THR A 346 -0.41 10.95 -5.26
C THR A 346 -1.80 11.31 -4.72
N ASP A 347 -2.79 11.41 -5.61
CA ASP A 347 -4.20 11.56 -5.19
C ASP A 347 -4.64 10.39 -4.31
N ALA A 348 -4.20 9.18 -4.67
CA ALA A 348 -4.52 7.95 -3.95
C ALA A 348 -4.08 8.01 -2.48
N TYR A 349 -2.91 8.59 -2.21
CA TYR A 349 -2.46 8.82 -0.84
C TYR A 349 -3.30 9.88 -0.13
N LYS A 350 -3.54 11.01 -0.80
CA LYS A 350 -4.30 12.14 -0.22
C LYS A 350 -5.72 11.73 0.15
N GLU A 351 -6.37 10.91 -0.67
CA GLU A 351 -7.72 10.38 -0.41
C GLU A 351 -7.77 9.51 0.85
N GLN A 352 -6.72 8.73 1.13
CA GLN A 352 -6.68 7.85 2.31
C GLN A 352 -6.33 8.61 3.61
N VAL A 353 -5.72 9.79 3.48
CA VAL A 353 -5.11 10.52 4.61
C VAL A 353 -5.95 11.69 5.11
N PHE A 354 -6.82 12.26 4.26
CA PHE A 354 -7.51 13.54 4.48
C PHE A 354 -8.22 13.66 5.85
N GLU A 355 -8.75 12.57 6.40
CA GLU A 355 -9.49 12.58 7.68
C GLU A 355 -8.74 11.91 8.85
N ASN A 356 -7.60 11.26 8.59
CA ASN A 356 -6.99 10.31 9.53
C ASN A 356 -5.62 10.75 10.09
N GLN A 357 -5.20 12.00 9.86
CA GLN A 357 -3.91 12.49 10.37
C GLN A 357 -3.94 12.82 11.87
N TRP A 358 -4.91 13.64 12.29
CA TRP A 358 -5.10 14.03 13.68
C TRP A 358 -6.21 13.19 14.29
N LYS A 359 -5.82 12.24 15.14
CA LYS A 359 -6.72 11.28 15.75
C LYS A 359 -7.15 11.78 17.11
N LYS A 360 -8.44 11.68 17.40
CA LYS A 360 -8.98 12.07 18.71
C LYS A 360 -8.35 11.19 19.78
N LEU A 361 -7.88 11.81 20.85
CA LEU A 361 -7.34 11.08 21.99
C LEU A 361 -8.51 10.59 22.84
N GLU A 362 -8.79 9.30 22.79
CA GLU A 362 -9.88 8.70 23.55
C GLU A 362 -9.56 7.30 24.03
N ARG A 363 -9.96 7.00 25.27
CA ARG A 363 -9.98 5.65 25.86
C ARG A 363 -11.42 5.38 26.24
N TRP A 364 -11.93 4.17 26.02
CA TRP A 364 -13.32 3.81 26.36
C TRP A 364 -13.70 4.27 27.78
N GLY A 365 -14.72 5.13 27.91
CA GLY A 365 -15.20 5.71 29.18
C GLY A 365 -15.27 7.26 29.21
N ASN A 366 -15.83 7.84 30.27
CA ASN A 366 -16.17 9.28 30.37
C ASN A 366 -15.03 10.24 30.74
N ASN A 367 -13.81 9.74 31.00
CA ASN A 367 -12.72 10.56 31.54
C ASN A 367 -11.68 11.03 30.51
N SER A 368 -11.94 10.93 29.20
CA SER A 368 -11.00 11.42 28.18
C SER A 368 -10.84 12.96 28.22
N PRO A 369 -9.64 13.51 27.93
CA PRO A 369 -9.46 14.93 27.73
C PRO A 369 -10.25 15.36 26.49
N HIS A 370 -11.37 16.02 26.73
CA HIS A 370 -12.30 16.43 25.67
C HIS A 370 -11.58 17.30 24.63
N ASN A 371 -11.83 17.01 23.34
CA ASN A 371 -11.32 17.76 22.19
C ASN A 371 -9.78 17.86 22.14
N VAL A 372 -9.07 16.83 22.59
CA VAL A 372 -7.64 16.67 22.35
C VAL A 372 -7.43 15.71 21.19
N TYR A 373 -6.60 16.14 20.24
CA TYR A 373 -6.20 15.35 19.08
C TYR A 373 -4.69 15.21 19.08
N VAL A 374 -4.22 14.04 18.66
CA VAL A 374 -2.82 13.68 18.54
C VAL A 374 -2.56 13.10 17.17
N MET A 375 -1.37 13.30 16.63
CA MET A 375 -0.97 12.75 15.34
C MET A 375 0.17 11.76 15.57
N PRO A 376 -0.01 10.47 15.28
CA PRO A 376 1.10 9.52 15.21
C PRO A 376 2.20 10.05 14.28
N THR A 377 3.45 9.96 14.70
CA THR A 377 4.59 10.51 13.94
C THR A 377 5.05 9.62 12.78
N ALA A 378 4.53 8.41 12.72
CA ALA A 378 4.87 7.39 11.74
C ALA A 378 3.65 6.95 10.93
N GLU A 379 3.92 6.38 9.78
CA GLU A 379 3.02 5.67 8.87
C GLU A 379 3.61 4.30 8.57
N ARG A 380 2.78 3.30 8.27
CA ARG A 380 3.26 2.00 7.82
C ARG A 380 3.04 1.87 6.32
N HIS A 381 4.13 1.71 5.59
CA HIS A 381 4.13 1.54 4.15
C HIS A 381 4.41 0.07 3.85
N SER A 382 3.46 -0.59 3.20
CA SER A 382 3.62 -1.98 2.81
C SER A 382 3.03 -2.22 1.43
N TRP A 383 3.56 -3.26 0.78
CA TRP A 383 3.01 -3.78 -0.45
C TRP A 383 3.18 -5.28 -0.43
N GLU A 384 2.06 -5.99 -0.63
CA GLU A 384 2.06 -7.44 -0.76
C GLU A 384 2.12 -7.80 -2.24
N SER A 385 3.04 -8.70 -2.59
CA SER A 385 3.13 -9.24 -3.95
C SER A 385 2.73 -10.71 -3.94
N ASN A 386 2.17 -11.19 -5.04
CA ASN A 386 1.82 -12.60 -5.24
C ASN A 386 3.05 -13.55 -5.26
N GLY A 387 4.26 -13.05 -5.02
CA GLY A 387 5.46 -13.84 -4.78
C GLY A 387 6.24 -13.31 -3.57
N GLU A 388 6.68 -14.23 -2.70
CA GLU A 388 7.31 -13.95 -1.39
C GLU A 388 8.54 -13.02 -1.46
N GLU A 389 9.20 -12.92 -2.61
CA GLU A 389 10.41 -12.10 -2.82
C GLU A 389 10.15 -10.63 -3.20
N ASN A 390 8.89 -10.24 -3.42
CA ASN A 390 8.57 -8.93 -4.01
C ASN A 390 7.83 -7.97 -3.06
N GLY A 391 7.44 -8.40 -1.86
CA GLY A 391 6.78 -7.54 -0.89
C GLY A 391 7.74 -6.71 -0.06
N TYR A 392 7.26 -5.59 0.48
CA TYR A 392 7.99 -4.79 1.47
C TYR A 392 7.07 -4.32 2.58
N SER A 393 7.65 -4.05 3.75
CA SER A 393 6.96 -3.42 4.87
C SER A 393 7.97 -2.64 5.72
N PHE A 394 7.71 -1.36 5.96
CA PHE A 394 8.55 -0.50 6.78
C PHE A 394 7.74 0.67 7.35
N LEU A 395 8.27 1.28 8.41
CA LEU A 395 7.74 2.51 8.97
C LEU A 395 8.33 3.72 8.22
N ALA A 396 7.49 4.73 8.00
CA ALA A 396 7.85 5.96 7.33
C ALA A 396 7.44 7.19 8.15
N PRO A 397 8.12 8.33 8.03
CA PRO A 397 7.68 9.58 8.67
C PRO A 397 6.27 9.96 8.21
N CYS A 398 5.46 10.53 9.10
CA CYS A 398 4.14 11.02 8.69
C CYS A 398 4.25 12.18 7.69
N ASN A 399 3.21 12.41 6.88
CA ASN A 399 3.20 13.46 5.85
C ASN A 399 3.65 14.84 6.36
N LEU A 400 3.26 15.20 7.58
CA LEU A 400 3.59 16.50 8.16
C LEU A 400 5.11 16.71 8.29
N LEU A 401 5.86 15.66 8.66
CA LEU A 401 7.32 15.71 8.70
C LEU A 401 7.89 15.87 7.29
N ILE A 402 7.40 15.10 6.33
CA ILE A 402 7.88 15.16 4.93
C ILE A 402 7.69 16.56 4.34
N GLU A 403 6.52 17.16 4.53
CA GLU A 403 6.21 18.49 3.99
C GLU A 403 7.03 19.61 4.64
N LYS A 404 7.19 19.57 5.97
CA LYS A 404 7.79 20.68 6.71
C LYS A 404 9.32 20.61 6.78
N LEU A 405 9.89 19.40 6.82
CA LEU A 405 11.34 19.20 6.80
C LEU A 405 11.89 19.06 5.37
N LEU A 406 11.04 19.17 4.34
CA LEU A 406 11.40 19.07 2.92
C LEU A 406 12.22 17.81 2.62
N ILE A 407 11.77 16.71 3.21
CA ILE A 407 12.46 15.43 3.16
C ILE A 407 12.22 14.76 1.82
N ASN A 408 13.27 14.23 1.19
CA ASN A 408 13.18 13.45 -0.02
C ASN A 408 13.47 11.98 0.26
N TYR A 409 12.84 11.09 -0.52
CA TYR A 409 13.26 9.70 -0.55
C TYR A 409 14.74 9.60 -0.94
N SER A 410 15.48 8.76 -0.21
CA SER A 410 16.82 8.33 -0.62
C SER A 410 16.72 7.35 -1.80
N HIS A 411 17.88 7.03 -2.39
CA HIS A 411 18.00 5.86 -3.26
C HIS A 411 17.67 4.57 -2.51
N THR A 412 18.15 4.46 -1.27
CA THR A 412 17.89 3.31 -0.40
C THR A 412 16.46 3.34 0.15
N LEU A 413 15.73 2.23 0.03
CA LEU A 413 14.36 2.11 0.54
C LEU A 413 14.34 2.11 2.07
N GLY A 414 13.39 2.85 2.66
CA GLY A 414 13.31 3.09 4.09
C GLY A 414 14.26 4.20 4.55
N TYR A 415 14.92 4.93 3.65
CA TYR A 415 15.81 6.03 4.00
C TYR A 415 15.33 7.34 3.39
N TRP A 416 15.55 8.41 4.13
CA TRP A 416 15.11 9.75 3.79
C TRP A 416 16.22 10.75 4.02
N ASN A 417 16.39 11.65 3.06
CA ASN A 417 17.43 12.67 3.06
C ASN A 417 16.83 14.08 3.15
N ASP A 418 17.56 15.00 3.76
CA ASP A 418 17.30 16.43 3.70
C ASP A 418 17.53 16.99 2.28
N ALA A 419 17.26 18.28 2.09
CA ALA A 419 17.44 18.96 0.81
C ALA A 419 18.90 18.98 0.31
N ASN A 420 19.88 18.78 1.19
CA ASN A 420 21.30 18.71 0.86
C ASN A 420 21.78 17.27 0.60
N GLY A 421 20.89 16.28 0.72
CA GLY A 421 21.21 14.86 0.53
C GLY A 421 21.73 14.15 1.79
N ASN A 422 21.71 14.78 2.97
CA ASN A 422 22.13 14.12 4.21
C ASN A 422 20.99 13.31 4.81
N LEU A 423 21.31 12.16 5.42
CA LEU A 423 20.31 11.32 6.06
C LEU A 423 19.62 12.06 7.22
N ILE A 424 18.29 12.07 7.22
CA ILE A 424 17.47 12.74 8.26
C ILE A 424 16.54 11.77 8.98
N ALA A 425 16.04 10.72 8.31
CA ALA A 425 15.21 9.69 8.90
C ALA A 425 15.46 8.33 8.22
N PHE A 426 15.24 7.23 8.94
CA PHE A 426 15.33 5.90 8.37
C PHE A 426 14.56 4.82 9.12
N ASP A 427 14.17 3.79 8.39
CA ASP A 427 13.78 2.45 8.85
C ASP A 427 14.59 1.40 8.07
N PRO A 428 15.45 0.61 8.74
CA PRO A 428 16.35 -0.34 8.08
C PRO A 428 15.65 -1.65 7.66
N SER A 429 14.38 -1.86 7.98
CA SER A 429 13.70 -3.18 7.93
C SER A 429 13.73 -3.85 6.57
N VAL A 430 13.74 -3.06 5.49
CA VAL A 430 13.79 -3.59 4.11
C VAL A 430 15.22 -3.92 3.68
N THR A 431 16.22 -3.23 4.23
CA THR A 431 17.63 -3.37 3.83
C THR A 431 18.42 -4.34 4.69
N ASN A 432 17.97 -4.61 5.92
CA ASN A 432 18.76 -5.32 6.89
C ASN A 432 17.92 -6.29 7.72
N SER A 433 18.10 -7.59 7.45
CA SER A 433 17.33 -8.68 8.07
C SER A 433 17.75 -9.00 9.51
N THR A 434 18.89 -8.49 9.98
CA THR A 434 19.43 -8.76 11.33
C THR A 434 18.95 -7.79 12.41
N TYR A 435 18.31 -6.67 12.04
CA TYR A 435 17.85 -5.66 12.99
C TYR A 435 16.37 -5.85 13.29
N SER A 436 15.95 -5.49 14.50
CA SER A 436 14.56 -5.58 14.93
C SER A 436 13.66 -4.90 13.90
N LYS A 437 12.84 -5.70 13.22
CA LYS A 437 11.85 -5.26 12.24
C LYS A 437 11.04 -4.10 12.83
N ASN A 438 10.75 -3.07 12.03
CA ASN A 438 9.92 -1.90 12.36
C ASN A 438 10.56 -0.92 13.37
N LEU A 439 11.57 -0.15 12.94
CA LEU A 439 12.14 0.97 13.72
C LEU A 439 12.26 2.19 12.81
N LEU A 440 11.48 3.24 13.08
CA LEU A 440 11.66 4.54 12.46
C LEU A 440 12.44 5.47 13.39
N ALA A 441 13.58 5.97 12.93
CA ALA A 441 14.37 6.98 13.63
C ALA A 441 14.47 8.29 12.83
N ILE A 442 14.64 9.41 13.53
CA ILE A 442 14.85 10.74 12.96
C ILE A 442 15.98 11.47 13.69
N ARG A 443 16.76 12.27 12.96
CA ARG A 443 17.82 13.09 13.53
C ARG A 443 17.23 14.10 14.52
N LYS A 444 17.75 14.10 15.75
CA LYS A 444 17.16 14.83 16.89
C LYS A 444 17.10 16.33 16.64
N LEU A 445 18.15 16.90 16.06
CA LEU A 445 18.24 18.34 15.84
C LEU A 445 17.11 18.85 14.93
N ASP A 446 16.85 18.16 13.83
CA ASP A 446 15.79 18.52 12.89
C ASP A 446 14.41 18.32 13.49
N LEU A 447 14.20 17.25 14.27
CA LEU A 447 12.93 17.05 14.96
C LEU A 447 12.64 18.18 15.96
N ILE A 448 13.64 18.58 16.76
CA ILE A 448 13.46 19.68 17.73
C ILE A 448 13.14 20.99 16.99
N LYS A 449 13.88 21.30 15.93
CA LYS A 449 13.63 22.49 15.10
C LYS A 449 12.21 22.48 14.51
N PHE A 450 11.79 21.35 13.94
CA PHE A 450 10.44 21.15 13.40
C PHE A 450 9.35 21.41 14.46
N LEU A 451 9.52 20.88 15.68
CA LEU A 451 8.55 21.06 16.76
C LEU A 451 8.41 22.53 17.16
N GLU A 452 9.52 23.27 17.23
CA GLU A 452 9.54 24.70 17.57
C GLU A 452 8.87 25.54 16.49
N GLU A 453 9.22 25.33 15.22
CA GLU A 453 8.69 26.09 14.08
C GLU A 453 7.19 25.85 13.84
N ASN A 454 6.66 24.69 14.25
CA ASN A 454 5.24 24.33 14.05
C ASN A 454 4.38 24.43 15.32
N ASN A 455 4.92 24.98 16.43
CA ASN A 455 4.22 25.11 17.72
C ASN A 455 3.67 23.76 18.25
N LEU A 456 4.45 22.70 18.08
CA LEU A 456 4.11 21.34 18.48
C LEU A 456 4.93 20.89 19.69
N LYS A 457 4.41 19.88 20.35
CA LYS A 457 5.14 19.03 21.31
C LYS A 457 5.07 17.59 20.83
N ILE A 458 6.02 16.80 21.31
CA ILE A 458 6.07 15.36 21.11
C ILE A 458 6.09 14.66 22.47
N PHE A 459 5.41 13.53 22.55
CA PHE A 459 5.53 12.58 23.65
C PHE A 459 5.54 11.16 23.10
N TRP A 460 6.02 10.22 23.90
CA TRP A 460 6.02 8.80 23.59
C TRP A 460 5.18 8.03 24.58
N THR A 461 4.48 7.02 24.06
CA THR A 461 4.02 5.89 24.86
C THR A 461 4.93 4.73 24.60
N ALA A 462 5.33 4.03 25.65
CA ALA A 462 5.89 2.70 25.51
C ALA A 462 5.08 1.72 26.32
N LEU A 463 4.86 0.55 25.75
CA LEU A 463 4.18 -0.53 26.42
C LEU A 463 4.78 -1.85 25.97
N GLY A 464 4.67 -2.87 26.82
CA GLY A 464 5.17 -4.18 26.47
C GLY A 464 4.92 -5.19 27.55
N GLU A 465 5.26 -6.43 27.20
CA GLU A 465 5.12 -7.59 28.07
C GLU A 465 6.45 -8.36 28.08
N LYS A 466 6.85 -8.81 29.27
CA LYS A 466 7.93 -9.77 29.44
C LYS A 466 7.35 -11.04 30.06
N TRP A 467 7.59 -12.18 29.40
CA TRP A 467 7.08 -13.48 29.85
C TRP A 467 8.02 -14.63 29.46
N TYR A 468 7.82 -15.79 30.07
CA TYR A 468 8.56 -17.00 29.74
C TYR A 468 7.76 -17.87 28.76
N ARG A 469 8.40 -18.44 27.74
CA ARG A 469 7.73 -19.41 26.85
C ARG A 469 7.59 -20.76 27.57
N GLY A 470 6.35 -21.25 27.69
CA GLY A 470 6.06 -22.66 27.98
C GLY A 470 6.15 -23.50 26.70
N SER A 471 6.46 -24.80 26.82
CA SER A 471 6.63 -25.72 25.69
C SER A 471 5.35 -25.94 24.87
N SER A 472 5.53 -26.22 23.58
CA SER A 472 4.49 -26.40 22.56
C SER A 472 3.64 -27.68 22.74
N HIS A 473 2.42 -27.65 22.18
CA HIS A 473 1.37 -28.69 22.06
C HIS A 473 0.28 -28.74 23.14
N GLY A 474 -0.26 -27.56 23.49
CA GLY A 474 -1.65 -27.42 23.93
C GLY A 474 -2.04 -28.13 25.24
N ARG A 475 -1.08 -28.48 26.11
CA ARG A 475 -1.35 -29.21 27.36
C ARG A 475 -0.55 -28.77 28.60
N ASP A 476 0.19 -27.67 28.57
CA ASP A 476 0.91 -27.18 29.76
C ASP A 476 0.58 -25.71 30.08
N GLU A 477 0.64 -25.40 31.37
CA GLU A 477 0.23 -24.14 32.01
C GLU A 477 0.81 -22.92 31.29
N ILE A 478 -0.09 -22.01 30.88
CA ILE A 478 0.28 -20.64 30.51
C ILE A 478 1.03 -20.06 31.73
N PRO A 479 2.16 -19.35 31.56
CA PRO A 479 2.83 -18.73 32.70
C PRO A 479 1.83 -17.90 33.50
N ASN A 480 1.68 -18.23 34.79
CA ASN A 480 0.71 -17.60 35.68
C ASN A 480 0.96 -16.09 35.87
N HIS A 481 2.13 -15.58 35.45
CA HIS A 481 2.52 -14.18 35.61
C HIS A 481 3.11 -13.62 34.32
N ARG A 482 2.61 -12.46 33.89
CA ARG A 482 3.27 -11.61 32.89
C ARG A 482 3.68 -10.29 33.53
N LEU A 483 4.86 -9.81 33.16
CA LEU A 483 5.30 -8.48 33.55
C LEU A 483 4.89 -7.50 32.44
N GLU A 484 3.87 -6.71 32.71
CA GLU A 484 3.49 -5.60 31.85
C GLU A 484 4.29 -4.37 32.26
N PHE A 485 4.73 -3.59 31.28
CA PHE A 485 5.23 -2.25 31.54
C PHE A 485 4.55 -1.25 30.62
N SER A 486 4.34 -0.04 31.14
CA SER A 486 3.65 1.04 30.47
C SER A 486 4.25 2.38 30.91
N SER A 487 4.70 3.17 29.95
CA SER A 487 5.48 4.38 30.20
C SER A 487 5.01 5.53 29.32
N LEU A 488 5.04 6.74 29.87
CA LEU A 488 4.80 7.98 29.16
C LEU A 488 6.04 8.86 29.27
N ILE A 489 6.57 9.31 28.13
CA ILE A 489 7.83 10.06 28.06
C ILE A 489 7.62 11.38 27.32
N GLU A 490 8.27 12.43 27.79
CA GLU A 490 8.36 13.73 27.13
C GLU A 490 9.81 14.17 26.92
N ILE A 491 10.00 15.21 26.10
CA ILE A 491 11.23 16.00 26.10
C ILE A 491 11.05 17.18 27.05
N TYR A 492 11.77 17.14 28.18
CA TYR A 492 11.81 18.20 29.17
C TYR A 492 13.22 18.81 29.26
N ARG A 493 13.36 20.10 28.95
CA ARG A 493 14.65 20.82 28.95
C ARG A 493 15.74 20.10 28.11
N GLY A 494 15.36 19.59 26.95
CA GLY A 494 16.26 18.92 26.01
C GLY A 494 16.62 17.47 26.34
N LYS A 495 16.12 16.93 27.46
CA LYS A 495 16.32 15.54 27.88
C LYS A 495 15.01 14.76 27.86
N LEU A 496 15.10 13.47 27.55
CA LEU A 496 13.96 12.56 27.71
C LEU A 496 13.65 12.39 29.20
N ARG A 497 12.36 12.40 29.53
CA ARG A 497 11.86 12.22 30.90
C ARG A 497 10.60 11.36 30.89
N GLY A 498 10.64 10.26 31.63
CA GLY A 498 9.51 9.36 31.85
C GLY A 498 9.95 8.21 32.75
N GLU A 499 9.05 7.70 33.58
CA GLU A 499 9.33 6.55 34.46
C GLU A 499 8.44 5.38 34.05
N PRO A 500 8.99 4.16 33.92
CA PRO A 500 8.19 2.99 33.62
C PRO A 500 7.26 2.63 34.78
N ARG A 501 5.98 2.41 34.47
CA ARG A 501 5.08 1.71 35.39
C ARG A 501 5.12 0.25 35.07
N THR A 502 5.45 -0.55 36.07
CA THR A 502 5.51 -2.01 35.94
C THR A 502 4.36 -2.61 36.72
N ILE A 503 3.61 -3.52 36.10
CA ILE A 503 2.49 -4.24 36.69
C ILE A 503 2.75 -5.74 36.49
N ILE A 504 2.61 -6.53 37.56
CA ILE A 504 2.59 -7.98 37.46
C ILE A 504 1.14 -8.39 37.27
N GLN A 505 0.84 -9.00 36.13
CA GLN A 505 -0.50 -9.50 35.84
C GLN A 505 -0.53 -11.01 36.07
N ASP A 506 -1.44 -11.42 36.95
CA ASP A 506 -1.70 -12.83 37.24
C ASP A 506 -2.77 -13.34 36.27
N PHE A 507 -2.47 -14.41 35.54
CA PHE A 507 -3.45 -15.11 34.72
C PHE A 507 -3.91 -16.36 35.47
N SER A 508 -5.20 -16.38 35.84
CA SER A 508 -5.88 -17.49 36.51
C SER A 508 -6.36 -18.56 35.54
#